data_AF-A0A168CR80-F1
#
_entry.id   AF-A0A168CR80-F1
#
_cell.length_a   1.000
_cell.length_b   1.000
_cell.length_c   1.000
_cell.angle_alpha   90.00
_cell.angle_beta   90.00
_cell.angle_gamma   90.00
#
_symmetry.space_group_name_H-M   'P 1'
#
loop_
_entity.id
_entity.type
_entity.pdbx_description
1 polymer ?
#
loop_
_entity_poly.entity_id
_entity_poly.type
_entity_poly.pdbx_seq_one_letter_code
_entity_poly.pdbx_strand_id
1 'polypeptide(L)'
;MGWWWKSSDKSSAGKTDSHPYPAVDDAAKLQDSRPDAQKSAATDDAELNELLSQWQGLDGSSSNQSQTPESPNTPHTPKDISEYNLYPREMSCRSAFDYAFFCQSFGGQFVNVYRYGGLRSCSDRWSEFWFCMRTNQLPDGERQAAIADYYRKKAIKYKTGPSSEDVWEMRTEPVKTFFQNDFETLASDLMPKDSTDGTLAA
;
A
#
# COMPACT_ATOMS: atom_id res chain seq x y z
N MET A 1 36.91 24.63 15.14
CA MET A 1 37.09 23.19 15.42
C MET A 1 36.73 22.41 14.17
N GLY A 2 37.68 22.24 13.26
CA GLY A 2 37.47 21.53 11.98
C GLY A 2 38.49 20.40 11.89
N TRP A 3 38.02 19.16 11.87
CA TRP A 3 38.85 17.97 11.72
C TRP A 3 38.73 17.50 10.28
N TRP A 4 39.80 17.73 9.51
CA TRP A 4 40.01 17.18 8.18
C TRP A 4 40.65 15.80 8.35
N TRP A 5 40.06 14.75 7.79
CA TRP A 5 40.73 13.46 7.66
C TRP A 5 41.70 13.50 6.47
N LYS A 6 42.92 13.06 6.78
CA LYS A 6 44.09 13.03 5.90
C LYS A 6 44.08 11.69 5.15
N SER A 7 44.01 11.75 3.83
CA SER A 7 44.29 10.63 2.94
C SER A 7 45.80 10.33 2.98
N SER A 8 46.17 9.05 3.04
CA SER A 8 47.54 8.60 2.81
C SER A 8 47.55 7.70 1.59
N ASP A 9 48.06 8.23 0.49
CA ASP A 9 48.47 7.46 -0.67
C ASP A 9 49.70 6.61 -0.33
N LYS A 10 49.69 5.34 -0.74
CA LYS A 10 50.92 4.62 -1.09
C LYS A 10 50.67 3.75 -2.32
N SER A 11 51.36 4.12 -3.39
CA SER A 11 51.46 3.40 -4.65
C SER A 11 52.53 2.29 -4.58
N SER A 12 52.28 1.26 -5.37
CA SER A 12 53.22 0.46 -6.17
C SER A 12 53.67 -0.94 -5.69
N ALA A 13 53.72 -1.79 -6.73
CA ALA A 13 54.45 -3.04 -6.92
C ALA A 13 53.75 -4.34 -6.53
N GLY A 14 53.51 -5.16 -7.56
CA GLY A 14 52.75 -6.39 -7.51
C GLY A 14 53.50 -7.63 -7.02
N LYS A 15 52.75 -8.71 -6.86
CA LYS A 15 53.21 -10.08 -7.06
C LYS A 15 52.01 -11.00 -7.20
N THR A 16 52.11 -11.88 -8.19
CA THR A 16 51.38 -13.14 -8.32
C THR A 16 51.48 -13.93 -7.03
N ASP A 17 50.41 -14.61 -6.61
CA ASP A 17 50.45 -16.05 -6.27
C ASP A 17 49.05 -16.57 -5.91
N SER A 18 48.76 -17.70 -6.54
CA SER A 18 47.66 -18.65 -6.34
C SER A 18 47.64 -19.25 -4.95
N HIS A 19 46.45 -19.44 -4.33
CA HIS A 19 46.05 -20.57 -3.45
C HIS A 19 44.64 -20.31 -2.82
N PRO A 20 43.94 -21.30 -2.21
CA PRO A 20 42.87 -22.07 -2.84
C PRO A 20 41.49 -21.88 -2.19
N TYR A 21 40.44 -22.32 -2.89
CA TYR A 21 39.09 -22.49 -2.36
C TYR A 21 39.08 -23.52 -1.22
N PRO A 22 38.41 -23.27 -0.08
CA PRO A 22 38.05 -24.34 0.85
C PRO A 22 36.80 -25.07 0.32
N ALA A 23 36.96 -26.38 0.15
CA ALA A 23 35.88 -27.34 -0.07
C ALA A 23 34.98 -27.40 1.16
N VAL A 24 33.66 -27.41 0.94
CA VAL A 24 32.63 -27.69 1.94
C VAL A 24 32.11 -29.11 1.71
N ASP A 25 32.77 -30.07 2.35
CA ASP A 25 32.19 -31.39 2.59
C ASP A 25 31.71 -31.39 4.05
N ASP A 26 30.39 -31.44 4.25
CA ASP A 26 29.77 -32.20 5.33
C ASP A 26 28.24 -32.18 5.16
N ALA A 27 27.75 -33.23 4.51
CA ALA A 27 26.35 -33.61 4.54
C ALA A 27 26.13 -34.51 5.76
N ALA A 28 25.54 -33.97 6.84
CA ALA A 28 24.71 -34.77 7.73
C ALA A 28 23.91 -33.91 8.72
N LYS A 29 22.60 -34.21 8.76
CA LYS A 29 21.65 -34.00 9.86
C LYS A 29 20.90 -32.66 9.90
N LEU A 30 19.88 -32.58 9.04
CA LEU A 30 18.64 -31.87 9.33
C LEU A 30 18.11 -32.30 10.71
N GLN A 31 18.11 -31.39 11.68
CA GLN A 31 17.28 -31.48 12.87
C GLN A 31 16.18 -30.42 12.72
N ASP A 32 15.03 -30.91 12.25
CA ASP A 32 13.74 -30.25 12.37
C ASP A 32 13.39 -30.20 13.87
N SER A 33 13.65 -29.04 14.48
CA SER A 33 13.20 -28.72 15.83
C SER A 33 12.03 -27.76 15.73
N ARG A 34 10.90 -28.26 15.22
CA ARG A 34 9.60 -27.58 15.31
C ARG A 34 9.08 -27.72 16.75
N PRO A 35 8.99 -26.65 17.56
CA PRO A 35 8.21 -26.73 18.78
C PRO A 35 6.74 -26.92 18.41
N ASP A 36 6.06 -27.77 19.17
CA ASP A 36 4.64 -28.15 19.09
C ASP A 36 3.70 -27.08 18.49
N ALA A 37 3.43 -27.20 17.19
CA ALA A 37 2.44 -26.38 16.48
C ALA A 37 0.98 -26.85 16.72
N GLN A 38 0.75 -27.74 17.69
CA GLN A 38 -0.57 -28.36 17.89
C GLN A 38 -1.29 -27.87 19.15
N LYS A 39 -0.61 -27.12 20.03
CA LYS A 39 -1.23 -26.54 21.23
C LYS A 39 -1.54 -25.05 21.10
N SER A 40 -0.85 -24.33 20.24
CA SER A 40 -1.07 -22.89 20.02
C SER A 40 -2.33 -22.59 19.23
N ALA A 41 -2.69 -23.41 18.22
CA ALA A 41 -3.86 -23.13 17.38
C ALA A 41 -5.16 -23.06 18.18
N ALA A 42 -5.37 -23.97 19.14
CA ALA A 42 -6.59 -23.99 19.95
C ALA A 42 -6.66 -22.85 20.99
N THR A 43 -5.52 -22.34 21.47
CA THR A 43 -5.47 -21.15 22.33
C THR A 43 -5.63 -19.87 21.53
N ASP A 44 -5.05 -19.79 20.34
CA ASP A 44 -5.15 -18.64 19.44
C ASP A 44 -6.60 -18.44 18.95
N ASP A 45 -7.32 -19.54 18.68
CA ASP A 45 -8.74 -19.52 18.31
C ASP A 45 -9.65 -19.03 19.46
N ALA A 46 -9.26 -19.26 20.72
CA ALA A 46 -10.01 -18.78 21.88
C ALA A 46 -9.84 -17.26 22.10
N GLU A 47 -8.61 -16.77 21.97
CA GLU A 47 -8.32 -15.33 22.05
C GLU A 47 -8.95 -14.54 20.88
N LEU A 48 -8.97 -15.13 19.68
CA LEU A 48 -9.58 -14.52 18.50
C LEU A 48 -11.11 -14.44 18.62
N ASN A 49 -11.75 -15.46 19.18
CA ASN A 49 -13.20 -15.44 19.44
C ASN A 49 -13.58 -14.42 20.52
N GLU A 50 -12.74 -14.25 21.55
CA GLU A 50 -12.92 -13.20 22.56
C GLU A 50 -12.85 -11.81 21.90
N LEU A 51 -11.85 -11.57 21.05
CA LEU A 51 -11.71 -10.33 20.29
C LEU A 51 -12.94 -10.07 19.39
N LEU A 52 -13.40 -11.08 18.65
CA LEU A 52 -14.57 -10.95 17.78
C LEU A 52 -15.83 -10.53 18.56
N SER A 53 -16.02 -11.10 19.75
CA SER A 53 -17.16 -10.76 20.62
C SER A 53 -17.12 -9.32 21.12
N GLN A 54 -15.92 -8.79 21.37
CA GLN A 54 -15.71 -7.40 21.79
C GLN A 54 -16.05 -6.42 20.66
N TRP A 55 -15.68 -6.73 19.41
CA TRP A 55 -16.03 -5.89 18.26
C TRP A 55 -17.53 -5.92 17.96
N GLN A 56 -18.17 -7.09 18.07
CA GLN A 56 -19.61 -7.23 17.88
C GLN A 56 -20.44 -6.49 18.95
N GLY A 57 -19.91 -6.35 20.17
CA GLY A 57 -20.53 -5.59 21.24
C GLY A 57 -20.51 -4.07 21.04
N LEU A 58 -19.61 -3.54 20.19
CA LEU A 58 -19.46 -2.11 19.93
C LEU A 58 -20.46 -1.56 18.89
N ASP A 59 -21.02 -2.41 18.03
CA ASP A 59 -22.03 -2.02 17.04
C ASP A 59 -23.44 -1.83 17.65
N GLY A 60 -23.63 -2.21 18.93
CA GLY A 60 -24.96 -2.32 19.56
C GLY A 60 -25.31 -1.33 20.68
N SER A 61 -24.41 -0.44 21.14
CA SER A 61 -24.76 0.51 22.21
C SER A 61 -23.93 1.78 22.24
N SER A 62 -24.55 2.86 21.76
CA SER A 62 -24.29 4.20 22.27
C SER A 62 -24.73 4.28 23.74
N SER A 63 -23.78 4.36 24.68
CA SER A 63 -23.74 5.35 25.79
C SER A 63 -22.77 4.94 26.92
N ASN A 64 -21.96 5.94 27.34
CA ASN A 64 -21.18 6.07 28.59
C ASN A 64 -19.82 5.36 28.79
N GLN A 65 -18.76 6.11 28.40
CA GLN A 65 -17.50 6.44 29.10
C GLN A 65 -16.77 5.40 29.99
N SER A 66 -15.51 5.06 29.63
CA SER A 66 -14.32 5.71 30.23
C SER A 66 -12.96 5.22 29.68
N GLN A 67 -12.14 6.22 29.32
CA GLN A 67 -10.66 6.29 29.32
C GLN A 67 -9.86 5.57 28.22
N THR A 68 -9.54 6.35 27.19
CA THR A 68 -8.48 6.09 26.18
C THR A 68 -7.48 7.26 26.24
N PRO A 69 -6.15 7.03 26.14
CA PRO A 69 -5.20 8.11 25.88
C PRO A 69 -5.48 8.74 24.51
N GLU A 70 -5.51 10.07 24.47
CA GLU A 70 -5.82 10.92 23.32
C GLU A 70 -5.23 10.43 21.99
N SER A 71 -6.11 9.97 21.12
CA SER A 71 -5.94 10.01 19.67
C SER A 71 -7.06 10.92 19.15
N PRO A 72 -6.77 11.96 18.34
CA PRO A 72 -7.80 12.88 17.87
C PRO A 72 -8.61 12.18 16.78
N ASN A 73 -9.65 11.44 17.17
CA ASN A 73 -10.64 10.88 16.28
C ASN A 73 -11.94 11.67 16.45
N THR A 74 -12.08 12.72 15.64
CA THR A 74 -13.25 13.59 15.60
C THR A 74 -14.46 12.81 15.06
N PRO A 75 -15.65 12.88 15.69
CA PRO A 75 -16.85 12.20 15.20
C PRO A 75 -17.28 12.71 13.81
N HIS A 76 -17.46 11.80 12.86
CA HIS A 76 -18.07 12.07 11.55
C HIS A 76 -19.58 12.26 11.71
N THR A 77 -20.01 13.42 12.22
CA THR A 77 -21.37 13.92 11.99
C THR A 77 -21.51 14.25 10.50
N PRO A 78 -22.65 13.97 9.82
CA PRO A 78 -22.85 14.38 8.43
C PRO A 78 -22.82 15.91 8.36
N LYS A 79 -21.66 16.46 8.01
CA LYS A 79 -21.50 17.90 7.80
C LYS A 79 -22.22 18.25 6.51
N ASP A 80 -23.17 19.16 6.62
CA ASP A 80 -23.92 19.77 5.53
C ASP A 80 -23.01 20.06 4.32
N ILE A 81 -23.45 19.75 3.09
CA ILE A 81 -22.65 19.81 1.83
C ILE A 81 -22.47 21.27 1.37
N SER A 82 -22.11 22.14 2.30
CA SER A 82 -21.71 23.51 2.02
C SER A 82 -20.25 23.51 1.55
N GLU A 83 -19.92 24.38 0.60
CA GLU A 83 -18.56 24.57 0.07
C GLU A 83 -17.51 24.76 1.20
N TYR A 84 -17.93 25.28 2.35
CA TYR A 84 -17.10 25.49 3.54
C TYR A 84 -16.63 24.19 4.22
N ASN A 85 -17.41 23.11 4.14
CA ASN A 85 -17.12 21.80 4.76
C ASN A 85 -16.52 20.77 3.80
N LEU A 86 -16.43 21.09 2.51
CA LEU A 86 -15.93 20.17 1.49
C LEU A 86 -14.44 19.81 1.70
N TYR A 87 -13.68 20.70 2.34
CA TYR A 87 -12.25 20.53 2.58
C TYR A 87 -11.93 20.46 4.08
N PRO A 88 -11.03 19.56 4.51
CA PRO A 88 -10.55 19.52 5.88
C PRO A 88 -9.93 20.85 6.33
N ARG A 89 -10.15 21.22 7.59
CA ARG A 89 -9.61 22.44 8.23
C ARG A 89 -8.44 22.17 9.15
N GLU A 90 -8.21 20.90 9.44
CA GLU A 90 -7.13 20.42 10.29
C GLU A 90 -6.25 19.46 9.51
N MET A 91 -4.97 19.44 9.86
CA MET A 91 -4.01 18.48 9.34
C MET A 91 -3.03 18.10 10.44
N SER A 92 -2.64 16.83 10.52
CA SER A 92 -1.69 16.36 11.52
C SER A 92 -0.27 16.33 10.94
N CYS A 93 0.64 17.14 11.48
CA CYS A 93 2.02 17.20 10.97
C CYS A 93 2.80 15.90 11.23
N ARG A 94 2.45 15.18 12.29
CA ARG A 94 3.01 13.86 12.62
C ARG A 94 2.74 12.86 11.50
N SER A 95 1.47 12.71 11.10
CA SER A 95 1.10 11.78 10.04
C SER A 95 1.71 12.19 8.70
N ALA A 96 1.73 13.49 8.38
CA ALA A 96 2.36 14.00 7.16
C ALA A 96 3.86 13.67 7.10
N PHE A 97 4.57 13.76 8.23
CA PHE A 97 5.97 13.33 8.34
C PHE A 97 6.11 11.82 8.12
N ASP A 98 5.30 11.01 8.81
CA ASP A 98 5.37 9.56 8.70
C ASP A 98 5.17 9.11 7.25
N TYR A 99 4.18 9.67 6.54
CA TYR A 99 3.98 9.38 5.11
C TYR A 99 5.14 9.81 4.23
N ALA A 100 5.76 10.97 4.49
CA ALA A 100 6.92 11.43 3.74
C ALA A 100 8.13 10.52 3.98
N PHE A 101 8.35 10.10 5.23
CA PHE A 101 9.42 9.21 5.63
C PHE A 101 9.24 7.80 5.05
N PHE A 102 8.05 7.21 5.16
CA PHE A 102 7.74 5.91 4.55
C PHE A 102 7.92 5.92 3.04
N CYS A 103 7.53 7.02 2.38
CA CYS A 103 7.78 7.18 0.95
C CYS A 103 9.27 7.19 0.63
N GLN A 104 10.11 7.88 1.41
CA GLN A 104 11.54 7.93 1.16
C GLN A 104 12.27 6.63 1.55
N SER A 105 11.70 5.89 2.51
CA SER A 105 12.29 4.66 3.04
C SER A 105 12.41 3.58 1.97
N PHE A 106 13.54 2.87 1.98
CA PHE A 106 13.83 1.82 0.99
C PHE A 106 12.86 0.63 1.08
N GLY A 107 12.32 0.35 2.27
CA GLY A 107 11.39 -0.76 2.49
C GLY A 107 10.08 -0.64 1.70
N GLY A 108 9.56 0.59 1.53
CA GLY A 108 8.33 0.82 0.73
C GLY A 108 8.60 1.03 -0.76
N GLN A 109 9.76 1.57 -1.12
CA GLN A 109 10.11 1.87 -2.51
C GLN A 109 10.65 0.68 -3.30
N PHE A 110 11.20 -0.35 -2.65
CA PHE A 110 11.77 -1.51 -3.33
C PHE A 110 10.75 -2.20 -4.25
N VAL A 111 9.49 -2.28 -3.83
CA VAL A 111 8.41 -2.85 -4.65
C VAL A 111 8.15 -2.01 -5.90
N ASN A 112 8.23 -0.68 -5.81
CA ASN A 112 8.06 0.20 -6.96
C ASN A 112 9.25 0.09 -7.93
N VAL A 113 10.46 -0.06 -7.41
CA VAL A 113 11.65 -0.32 -8.23
C VAL A 113 11.53 -1.67 -8.93
N TYR A 114 11.11 -2.73 -8.23
CA TYR A 114 10.91 -4.04 -8.80
C TYR A 114 9.83 -4.06 -9.90
N ARG A 115 8.69 -3.38 -9.69
CA ARG A 115 7.57 -3.39 -10.65
C ARG A 115 7.71 -2.39 -11.80
N TYR A 116 8.21 -1.19 -11.52
CA TYR A 116 8.21 -0.07 -12.46
C TYR A 116 9.61 0.42 -12.85
N GLY A 117 10.67 -0.18 -12.29
CA GLY A 117 12.06 0.14 -12.64
C GLY A 117 12.55 1.50 -12.11
N GLY A 118 11.83 2.14 -11.19
CA GLY A 118 12.20 3.47 -10.70
C GLY A 118 11.62 3.82 -9.33
N LEU A 119 12.27 4.78 -8.67
CA LEU A 119 11.79 5.37 -7.42
C LEU A 119 10.63 6.32 -7.74
N ARG A 120 9.54 6.24 -6.96
CA ARG A 120 8.44 7.20 -7.09
C ARG A 120 8.86 8.57 -6.55
N SER A 121 8.34 9.64 -7.15
CA SER A 121 8.56 11.01 -6.65
C SER A 121 7.86 11.18 -5.29
N CYS A 122 8.64 11.33 -4.21
CA CYS A 122 8.13 11.58 -2.85
C CYS A 122 7.95 13.07 -2.52
N SER A 123 8.19 13.96 -3.48
CA SER A 123 8.15 15.42 -3.29
C SER A 123 6.80 15.93 -2.78
N ASP A 124 5.68 15.37 -3.26
CA ASP A 124 4.34 15.77 -2.84
C ASP A 124 4.12 15.54 -1.33
N ARG A 125 4.59 14.42 -0.78
CA ARG A 125 4.47 14.12 0.66
C ARG A 125 5.34 15.04 1.52
N TRP A 126 6.54 15.36 1.05
CA TRP A 126 7.40 16.35 1.70
C TRP A 126 6.81 17.76 1.67
N SER A 127 6.16 18.15 0.56
CA SER A 127 5.51 19.45 0.44
C SER A 127 4.37 19.62 1.46
N GLU A 128 3.62 18.54 1.73
CA GLU A 128 2.55 18.50 2.72
C GLU A 128 3.09 18.64 4.15
N PHE A 129 4.21 17.97 4.46
CA PHE A 129 4.90 18.11 5.75
C PHE A 129 5.39 19.54 5.99
N TRP A 130 6.12 20.12 5.02
CA TRP A 130 6.66 21.47 5.16
C TRP A 130 5.55 22.53 5.20
N PHE A 131 4.47 22.32 4.47
CA PHE A 131 3.27 23.14 4.57
C PHE A 131 2.71 23.09 5.99
N CYS A 132 2.51 21.89 6.56
CA CYS A 132 2.01 21.72 7.92
C CYS A 132 2.85 22.47 8.96
N MET A 133 4.17 22.28 8.92
CA MET A 133 5.12 22.94 9.82
C MET A 133 5.03 24.46 9.73
N ARG A 134 4.88 25.01 8.51
CA ARG A 134 4.73 26.45 8.28
C ARG A 134 3.38 26.96 8.78
N THR A 135 2.29 26.26 8.48
CA THR A 135 0.93 26.66 8.88
C THR A 135 0.69 26.57 10.38
N ASN A 136 1.44 25.74 11.09
CA ASN A 136 1.28 25.61 12.54
C ASN A 136 1.70 26.88 13.30
N GLN A 137 2.53 27.74 12.69
CA GLN A 137 2.95 29.02 13.28
C GLN A 137 1.90 30.14 13.08
N LEU A 138 0.84 29.90 12.30
CA LEU A 138 -0.22 30.87 12.05
C LEU A 138 -1.33 30.77 13.11
N PRO A 139 -2.07 31.87 13.37
CA PRO A 139 -3.22 31.86 14.26
C PRO A 139 -4.32 30.91 13.75
N ASP A 140 -5.12 30.35 14.66
CA ASP A 140 -6.06 29.26 14.37
C ASP A 140 -7.00 29.54 13.19
N GLY A 141 -7.53 30.76 13.09
CA GLY A 141 -8.44 31.15 12.01
C GLY A 141 -7.78 31.17 10.63
N GLU A 142 -6.58 31.74 10.53
CA GLU A 142 -5.82 31.80 9.27
C GLU A 142 -5.24 30.43 8.90
N ARG A 143 -4.84 29.63 9.90
CA ARG A 143 -4.37 28.25 9.71
C ARG A 143 -5.45 27.40 9.04
N GLN A 144 -6.68 27.44 9.57
CA GLN A 144 -7.80 26.68 9.03
C GLN A 144 -8.14 27.07 7.59
N ALA A 145 -8.09 28.38 7.27
CA ALA A 145 -8.30 28.86 5.90
C ALA A 145 -7.19 28.41 4.96
N ALA A 146 -5.92 28.53 5.38
CA ALA A 146 -4.77 28.09 4.58
C ALA A 146 -4.81 26.58 4.30
N ILE A 147 -5.18 25.76 5.30
CA ILE A 147 -5.31 24.31 5.14
C ILE A 147 -6.42 23.97 4.13
N ALA A 148 -7.59 24.62 4.23
CA ALA A 148 -8.67 24.42 3.27
C ALA A 148 -8.23 24.77 1.83
N ASP A 149 -7.55 25.90 1.65
CA ASP A 149 -7.02 26.31 0.35
C ASP A 149 -5.98 25.34 -0.22
N TYR A 150 -5.14 24.77 0.64
CA TYR A 150 -4.19 23.73 0.24
C TYR A 150 -4.90 22.48 -0.26
N TYR A 151 -5.90 21.98 0.46
CA TYR A 151 -6.69 20.83 0.02
C TYR A 151 -7.52 21.12 -1.22
N ARG A 152 -8.00 22.36 -1.39
CA ARG A 152 -8.65 22.82 -2.62
C ARG A 152 -7.70 22.73 -3.82
N LYS A 153 -6.50 23.29 -3.70
CA LYS A 153 -5.46 23.22 -4.75
C LYS A 153 -5.04 21.78 -5.05
N LYS A 154 -4.89 20.95 -4.01
CA LYS A 154 -4.56 19.53 -4.12
C LYS A 154 -5.66 18.77 -4.88
N ALA A 155 -6.93 18.99 -4.53
CA ALA A 155 -8.06 18.39 -5.23
C ALA A 155 -8.13 18.83 -6.69
N ILE A 156 -7.85 20.10 -7.01
CA ILE A 156 -7.76 20.58 -8.39
C ILE A 156 -6.64 19.85 -9.13
N LYS A 157 -5.42 19.78 -8.56
CA LYS A 157 -4.28 19.06 -9.16
C LYS A 157 -4.61 17.60 -9.50
N TYR A 158 -5.33 16.89 -8.62
CA TYR A 158 -5.72 15.51 -8.88
C TYR A 158 -6.87 15.39 -9.89
N LYS A 159 -7.80 16.34 -9.92
CA LYS A 159 -8.89 16.37 -10.91
C LYS A 159 -8.40 16.72 -12.31
N THR A 160 -7.42 17.61 -12.42
CA THR A 160 -6.82 18.04 -13.70
C THR A 160 -5.58 17.25 -14.09
N GLY A 161 -5.19 16.27 -13.28
CA GLY A 161 -4.06 15.40 -13.57
C GLY A 161 -4.32 14.51 -14.79
N PRO A 162 -3.34 13.69 -15.20
CA PRO A 162 -3.54 12.70 -16.27
C PRO A 162 -4.73 11.79 -15.89
N SER A 163 -5.84 12.01 -16.59
CA SER A 163 -7.09 11.27 -16.42
C SER A 163 -6.98 9.95 -17.18
N SER A 164 -7.79 8.96 -16.80
CA SER A 164 -7.93 7.73 -17.61
C SER A 164 -8.38 8.03 -19.05
N GLU A 165 -9.05 9.16 -19.28
CA GLU A 165 -9.43 9.65 -20.60
C GLU A 165 -8.24 10.04 -21.49
N ASP A 166 -7.07 10.32 -20.90
CA ASP A 166 -5.82 10.61 -21.64
C ASP A 166 -5.19 9.33 -22.20
N VAL A 167 -5.41 8.19 -21.52
CA VAL A 167 -4.90 6.88 -21.96
C VAL A 167 -5.96 6.11 -22.78
N TRP A 168 -7.25 6.36 -22.54
CA TRP A 168 -8.37 5.64 -23.14
C TRP A 168 -9.37 6.62 -23.72
N GLU A 169 -9.57 6.55 -25.05
CA GLU A 169 -10.63 7.31 -25.69
C GLU A 169 -12.01 6.79 -25.26
N MET A 170 -12.95 7.72 -25.03
CA MET A 170 -14.32 7.36 -24.71
C MET A 170 -14.94 6.61 -25.90
N ARG A 171 -15.40 5.39 -25.65
CA ARG A 171 -16.04 4.59 -26.69
C ARG A 171 -17.41 5.19 -27.03
N THR A 172 -17.61 5.57 -28.28
CA THR A 172 -18.88 6.11 -28.79
C THR A 172 -19.89 5.01 -29.14
N GLU A 173 -19.41 3.80 -29.47
CA GLU A 173 -20.26 2.67 -29.82
C GLU A 173 -20.40 1.64 -28.69
N PRO A 174 -21.59 1.08 -28.45
CA PRO A 174 -21.75 -0.02 -27.51
C PRO A 174 -21.04 -1.28 -28.04
N VAL A 175 -20.35 -2.01 -27.17
CA VAL A 175 -19.67 -3.24 -27.59
C VAL A 175 -20.65 -4.39 -27.68
N LYS A 176 -20.71 -4.94 -28.89
CA LYS A 176 -21.71 -5.93 -29.28
C LYS A 176 -21.42 -7.34 -28.74
N THR A 177 -20.17 -7.64 -28.35
CA THR A 177 -19.74 -9.03 -28.07
C THR A 177 -18.86 -9.20 -26.83
N PHE A 178 -19.10 -8.46 -25.74
CA PHE A 178 -18.30 -8.68 -24.51
C PHE A 178 -18.63 -9.98 -23.76
N PHE A 179 -19.88 -10.44 -23.82
CA PHE A 179 -20.35 -11.63 -23.11
C PHE A 179 -21.18 -12.59 -23.99
N GLN A 180 -21.15 -12.41 -25.32
CA GLN A 180 -22.05 -13.10 -26.27
C GLN A 180 -21.32 -14.02 -27.25
N ASN A 181 -20.16 -14.56 -26.87
CA ASN A 181 -19.73 -15.79 -27.53
C ASN A 181 -20.42 -16.92 -26.78
N ASP A 182 -21.45 -17.47 -27.43
CA ASP A 182 -22.31 -18.55 -26.98
C ASP A 182 -21.53 -19.57 -26.14
N PHE A 183 -21.83 -19.63 -24.85
CA PHE A 183 -21.28 -20.63 -23.94
C PHE A 183 -21.51 -22.06 -24.48
N GLU A 184 -22.58 -22.27 -25.26
CA GLU A 184 -22.87 -23.52 -25.97
C GLU A 184 -21.85 -23.85 -27.06
N THR A 185 -21.37 -22.88 -27.85
CA THR A 185 -20.38 -23.14 -28.89
C THR A 185 -19.04 -23.56 -28.27
N LEU A 186 -18.64 -22.91 -27.19
CA LEU A 186 -17.41 -23.21 -26.45
C LEU A 186 -17.51 -24.53 -25.69
N ALA A 187 -18.68 -24.87 -25.15
CA ALA A 187 -18.96 -26.16 -24.54
C ALA A 187 -18.99 -27.30 -25.58
N SER A 188 -19.48 -27.05 -26.79
CA SER A 188 -19.51 -28.04 -27.87
C SER A 188 -18.14 -28.33 -28.48
N ASP A 189 -17.21 -27.37 -28.44
CA ASP A 189 -15.83 -27.53 -28.92
C ASP A 189 -14.91 -28.23 -27.89
N LEU A 190 -15.22 -28.10 -26.59
CA LEU A 190 -14.47 -28.72 -25.50
C LEU A 190 -14.89 -30.17 -25.19
N MET A 191 -16.01 -30.66 -25.74
CA MET A 191 -16.42 -32.05 -25.57
C MET A 191 -15.93 -32.88 -26.78
N PRO A 192 -15.02 -33.85 -26.58
CA PRO A 192 -14.66 -34.78 -27.64
C PRO A 192 -15.92 -35.52 -28.08
N LYS A 193 -16.24 -35.44 -29.37
CA LYS A 193 -17.27 -36.28 -30.00
C LYS A 193 -16.83 -37.74 -29.87
N ASP A 194 -17.29 -38.43 -28.84
CA ASP A 194 -17.28 -39.87 -28.83
C ASP A 194 -18.19 -40.34 -29.98
N SER A 195 -17.51 -40.94 -30.94
CA SER A 195 -18.00 -41.70 -32.08
C SER A 195 -19.25 -42.51 -31.71
N THR A 196 -20.40 -42.05 -32.20
CA THR A 196 -21.62 -42.84 -32.30
C THR A 196 -22.11 -42.82 -33.74
N ASP A 197 -21.35 -43.47 -34.63
CA ASP A 197 -21.87 -43.96 -35.90
C ASP A 197 -22.73 -45.19 -35.62
N GLY A 198 -24.01 -44.95 -35.36
CA GLY A 198 -25.06 -45.96 -35.36
C GLY A 198 -25.39 -46.39 -36.79
N THR A 199 -24.98 -47.60 -37.13
CA THR A 199 -25.62 -48.58 -38.00
C THR A 199 -26.83 -48.10 -38.82
N LEU A 200 -26.63 -47.97 -40.13
CA LEU A 200 -27.70 -48.13 -41.12
C LEU A 200 -27.16 -48.99 -42.27
N ALA A 201 -27.33 -50.30 -42.14
CA ALA A 201 -27.11 -51.28 -43.20
C ALA A 201 -28.34 -52.21 -43.25
N ALA A 202 -28.99 -52.16 -44.42
CA ALA A 202 -29.96 -53.08 -45.02
C ALA A 202 -31.28 -53.34 -44.29
#